data_AF-A0A4Y7U3K2-F1
#
_entry.id   AF-A0A4Y7U3K2-F1
#
_cell.length_a   1.000
_cell.length_b   1.000
_cell.length_c   1.000
_cell.angle_alpha   90.00
_cell.angle_beta   90.00
_cell.angle_gamma   90.00
#
_symmetry.space_group_name_H-M   'P 1'
#
loop_
_entity.id
_entity.type
_entity.pdbx_description
1 polymer ?
#
loop_
_entity_poly.entity_id
_entity_poly.type
_entity_poly.pdbx_seq_one_letter_code
_entity_poly.pdbx_strand_id
1 'polypeptide(L)'
;NDKFLIAVGDMYAGNAFTFDGAYAQFKDAQVTSQNPILTEGYVSLFSVIDQSNNLMSLVEARKSELPEASYKNAIAISRFMRANAYFYLVRTFGAVPIISKAGTAAQPKRNLV
;
A
#
# COMPACT_ATOMS: atom_id res chain seq x y z
N ASN A 1 3.09 -5.30 4.38
CA ASN A 1 4.41 -5.01 4.94
C ASN A 1 4.21 -4.77 6.42
N ASP A 2 4.51 -5.79 7.22
CA ASP A 2 4.42 -5.78 8.69
C ASP A 2 5.44 -4.80 9.30
N LYS A 3 6.68 -4.81 8.79
CA LYS A 3 7.77 -3.97 9.27
C LYS A 3 7.44 -2.48 9.24
N PHE A 4 6.86 -2.01 8.14
CA PHE A 4 6.46 -0.61 7.98
C PHE A 4 5.39 -0.18 8.99
N LEU A 5 4.40 -1.03 9.24
CA LEU A 5 3.33 -0.72 10.20
C LEU A 5 3.86 -0.66 11.64
N ILE A 6 4.76 -1.57 12.01
CA ILE A 6 5.45 -1.55 13.31
C ILE A 6 6.36 -0.32 13.40
N ALA A 7 7.11 0.00 12.35
CA ALA A 7 8.02 1.14 12.36
C ALA A 7 7.29 2.49 12.50
N VAL A 8 6.24 2.72 11.72
CA VAL A 8 5.51 4.00 11.74
C VAL A 8 4.54 4.10 12.92
N GLY A 9 3.95 2.99 13.36
CA GLY A 9 3.04 2.98 14.50
C GLY A 9 3.78 2.91 15.82
N ASP A 10 4.44 1.78 16.04
CA ASP A 10 4.93 1.37 17.34
C ASP A 10 6.26 2.05 17.73
N MET A 11 7.23 2.09 16.80
CA MET A 11 8.52 2.74 17.08
C MET A 11 8.36 4.25 17.33
N TYR A 12 7.56 4.96 16.53
CA TYR A 12 7.29 6.38 16.77
C TYR A 12 6.44 6.65 18.02
N ALA A 13 5.54 5.73 18.39
CA ALA A 13 4.77 5.85 19.62
C ALA A 13 5.60 5.54 20.88
N GLY A 14 6.83 5.03 20.73
CA GLY A 14 7.70 4.65 21.84
C GLY A 14 7.23 3.40 22.59
N ASN A 15 6.38 2.57 21.97
CA ASN A 15 5.85 1.34 22.58
C ASN A 15 6.67 0.08 22.21
N ALA A 16 7.75 0.25 21.44
CA ALA A 16 8.61 -0.83 20.97
C ALA A 16 10.11 -0.49 21.05
N PHE A 17 10.94 -1.52 21.07
CA PHE A 17 12.39 -1.43 21.18
C PHE A 17 13.07 -2.29 20.11
N THR A 18 14.26 -1.89 19.66
CA THR A 18 15.02 -2.60 18.63
C THR A 18 16.53 -2.36 18.76
N PHE A 19 17.33 -3.30 18.23
CA PHE A 19 18.76 -3.12 17.97
C PHE A 19 19.06 -3.01 16.46
N ASP A 20 18.04 -3.16 15.61
CA ASP A 20 18.17 -3.04 14.15
C ASP A 20 18.23 -1.56 13.75
N GLY A 21 19.27 -1.17 13.01
CA GLY A 21 19.52 0.22 12.62
C GLY A 21 18.42 0.83 11.75
N ALA A 22 17.72 0.05 10.93
CA ALA A 22 16.63 0.56 10.10
C ALA A 22 15.39 0.89 10.94
N TYR A 23 15.10 0.10 11.98
CA TYR A 23 14.04 0.42 12.95
C TYR A 23 14.45 1.51 13.94
N ALA A 24 15.71 1.55 14.37
CA ALA A 24 16.22 2.52 15.33
C ALA A 24 16.03 3.96 14.84
N GLN A 25 16.16 4.19 13.53
CA GLN A 25 15.86 5.50 12.93
C GLN A 25 14.44 6.00 13.22
N PHE A 26 13.44 5.12 13.31
CA PHE A 26 12.06 5.51 13.68
C PHE A 26 11.97 5.82 15.17
N LYS A 27 12.55 4.96 16.02
CA LYS A 27 12.61 5.15 17.47
C LYS A 27 13.26 6.48 17.85
N ASP A 28 14.34 6.84 17.17
CA ASP A 28 15.14 8.03 17.48
C ASP A 28 14.71 9.26 16.66
N ALA A 29 13.65 9.15 15.86
CA ALA A 29 13.13 10.19 14.96
C ALA A 29 14.16 10.75 13.95
N GLN A 30 15.04 9.88 13.44
CA GLN A 30 16.10 10.18 12.46
C GLN A 30 15.92 9.45 11.13
N VAL A 31 14.67 9.16 10.73
CA VAL A 31 14.38 8.48 9.46
C VAL A 31 14.78 9.36 8.28
N THR A 32 15.53 8.77 7.34
CA THR A 32 15.89 9.40 6.07
C THR A 32 15.18 8.73 4.91
N SER A 33 15.21 9.35 3.72
CA SER A 33 14.65 8.77 2.49
C SER A 33 15.35 7.47 2.05
N GLN A 34 16.54 7.18 2.59
CA GLN A 34 17.30 5.96 2.32
C GLN A 34 16.86 4.78 3.19
N ASN A 35 15.93 5.00 4.13
CA ASN A 35 15.45 3.93 5.00
C ASN A 35 14.70 2.85 4.17
N PRO A 36 15.12 1.58 4.21
CA PRO A 36 14.52 0.54 3.40
C PRO A 36 13.08 0.21 3.84
N ILE A 37 12.79 0.25 5.14
CA ILE A 37 11.44 -0.01 5.67
C ILE A 37 10.45 1.05 5.18
N LEU A 38 10.86 2.32 5.20
CA LEU A 38 10.06 3.43 4.69
C LEU A 38 9.75 3.24 3.19
N THR A 39 10.78 2.93 2.41
CA THR A 39 10.68 2.75 0.95
C THR A 39 9.80 1.55 0.59
N GLU A 40 10.03 0.40 1.23
CA GLU A 40 9.23 -0.81 1.02
C GLU A 40 7.77 -0.61 1.43
N GLY A 41 7.52 0.12 2.53
CA GLY A 41 6.18 0.50 2.97
C GLY A 41 5.42 1.29 1.91
N TYR A 42 6.03 2.39 1.45
CA TYR A 42 5.48 3.25 0.39
C TYR A 42 5.13 2.44 -0.86
N VAL A 43 6.09 1.67 -1.38
CA VAL A 43 5.93 0.85 -2.58
C VAL A 43 4.85 -0.23 -2.39
N SER A 44 4.78 -0.86 -1.21
CA SER A 44 3.77 -1.90 -0.94
C SER A 44 2.34 -1.35 -0.96
N LEU A 45 2.11 -0.14 -0.44
CA LEU A 45 0.79 0.50 -0.46
C LEU A 45 0.38 0.89 -1.89
N PHE A 46 1.31 1.40 -2.69
CA PHE A 46 1.07 1.66 -4.11
C PHE A 46 0.83 0.39 -4.92
N SER A 47 1.42 -0.75 -4.53
CA SER A 47 1.10 -2.04 -5.12
C SER A 47 -0.36 -2.47 -4.84
N VAL A 48 -0.87 -2.25 -3.62
CA VAL A 48 -2.29 -2.53 -3.31
C VAL A 48 -3.23 -1.66 -4.15
N ILE A 49 -2.89 -0.38 -4.36
CA ILE A 49 -3.66 0.52 -5.23
C ILE A 49 -3.71 -0.01 -6.67
N ASP A 50 -2.57 -0.44 -7.20
CA ASP A 50 -2.49 -0.98 -8.56
C ASP A 50 -3.28 -2.27 -8.73
N GLN A 51 -3.11 -3.22 -7.81
CA GLN A 51 -3.87 -4.47 -7.79
C GLN A 51 -5.38 -4.23 -7.70
N SER A 52 -5.80 -3.24 -6.90
CA SER A 52 -7.20 -2.83 -6.81
C SER A 52 -7.72 -2.24 -8.12
N ASN A 53 -6.93 -1.39 -8.78
CA ASN A 53 -7.29 -0.83 -10.08
C ASN A 53 -7.33 -1.91 -11.18
N ASN A 54 -6.39 -2.86 -11.16
CA ASN A 54 -6.36 -4.01 -12.07
C ASN A 54 -7.62 -4.88 -11.92
N LEU A 55 -8.00 -5.20 -10.67
CA LEU A 55 -9.19 -6.00 -10.41
C LEU A 55 -10.46 -5.28 -10.88
N MET A 56 -10.62 -3.98 -10.61
CA MET A 56 -11.75 -3.21 -11.15
C MET A 56 -11.78 -3.25 -12.67
N SER A 57 -10.64 -3.04 -13.34
CA SER A 57 -10.58 -3.09 -14.81
C SER A 57 -10.96 -4.45 -15.37
N LEU A 58 -10.52 -5.54 -14.74
CA LEU A 58 -10.84 -6.90 -15.15
C LEU A 58 -12.32 -7.23 -14.98
N VAL A 59 -12.89 -6.85 -13.83
CA VAL A 59 -14.29 -7.09 -13.48
C VAL A 59 -15.23 -6.30 -14.40
N GLU A 60 -14.89 -5.05 -14.72
CA GLU A 60 -15.64 -4.26 -15.70
C GLU A 60 -15.57 -4.89 -17.10
N ALA A 61 -14.40 -5.35 -17.54
CA ALA A 61 -14.23 -5.96 -18.85
C ALA A 61 -15.04 -7.27 -19.02
N ARG A 62 -15.29 -8.01 -17.94
CA ARG A 62 -16.02 -9.28 -17.95
C ARG A 62 -17.40 -9.19 -17.31
N LYS A 63 -17.98 -7.99 -17.23
CA LYS A 63 -19.25 -7.76 -16.52
C LYS A 63 -20.39 -8.66 -17.02
N SER A 64 -20.47 -8.93 -18.32
CA SER A 64 -21.50 -9.80 -18.91
C SER A 64 -21.35 -11.29 -18.54
N GLU A 65 -20.18 -11.69 -18.06
CA GLU A 65 -19.85 -13.08 -17.69
C GLU A 65 -20.08 -13.34 -16.18
N LEU A 66 -20.38 -12.30 -15.40
CA LEU A 66 -20.44 -12.35 -13.95
C LEU A 66 -21.88 -12.24 -13.44
N PRO A 67 -22.27 -13.02 -12.41
CA PRO A 67 -23.46 -12.72 -11.64
C PRO A 67 -23.38 -11.31 -11.04
N GLU A 68 -24.48 -10.57 -11.06
CA GLU A 68 -24.55 -9.18 -10.58
C GLU A 68 -24.04 -9.00 -9.14
N ALA A 69 -24.34 -9.97 -8.26
CA ALA A 69 -23.84 -9.96 -6.88
C ALA A 69 -22.31 -10.07 -6.81
N SER A 70 -21.71 -10.94 -7.63
CA SER A 70 -20.25 -11.12 -7.71
C SER A 70 -19.56 -9.87 -8.26
N TYR A 71 -20.12 -9.26 -9.31
CA TYR A 71 -19.65 -7.99 -9.87
C TYR A 71 -19.64 -6.89 -8.79
N LYS A 72 -20.77 -6.66 -8.12
CA LYS A 72 -20.90 -5.64 -7.07
C LYS A 72 -19.91 -5.86 -5.93
N ASN A 73 -19.77 -7.10 -5.47
CA ASN A 73 -18.84 -7.44 -4.39
C ASN A 73 -17.38 -7.17 -4.80
N ALA A 74 -16.96 -7.60 -6.00
CA ALA A 74 -15.59 -7.41 -6.46
C ALA A 74 -15.23 -5.92 -6.64
N ILE A 75 -16.15 -5.11 -7.18
CA ILE A 75 -15.97 -3.65 -7.26
C ILE A 75 -15.88 -3.03 -5.86
N ALA A 76 -16.74 -3.44 -4.92
CA ALA A 76 -16.74 -2.91 -3.55
C ALA A 76 -15.42 -3.22 -2.82
N ILE A 77 -14.96 -4.47 -2.86
CA ILE A 77 -13.68 -4.90 -2.26
C ILE A 77 -12.51 -4.13 -2.88
N SER A 78 -12.49 -3.97 -4.20
CA SER A 78 -11.42 -3.23 -4.88
C SER A 78 -11.38 -1.76 -4.45
N ARG A 79 -12.54 -1.10 -4.36
CA ARG A 79 -12.63 0.29 -3.88
C ARG A 79 -12.20 0.41 -2.43
N PHE A 80 -12.61 -0.52 -1.57
CA PHE A 80 -12.22 -0.55 -0.17
C PHE A 80 -10.71 -0.71 -0.01
N MET A 81 -10.09 -1.68 -0.70
CA MET A 81 -8.65 -1.91 -0.63
C MET A 81 -7.85 -0.69 -1.14
N ARG A 82 -8.31 -0.06 -2.23
CA ARG A 82 -7.70 1.17 -2.74
C ARG A 82 -7.78 2.31 -1.72
N ALA A 83 -8.96 2.52 -1.13
CA ALA A 83 -9.17 3.57 -0.12
C ALA A 83 -8.34 3.32 1.14
N ASN A 84 -8.28 2.08 1.61
CA ASN A 84 -7.48 1.70 2.78
C ASN A 84 -5.98 1.94 2.54
N ALA A 85 -5.47 1.60 1.35
CA ALA A 85 -4.08 1.90 1.01
C ALA A 85 -3.78 3.41 1.00
N TYR A 86 -4.66 4.23 0.40
CA TYR A 86 -4.54 5.69 0.46
C TYR A 86 -4.65 6.24 1.89
N PHE A 87 -5.49 5.65 2.73
CA PHE A 87 -5.63 6.05 4.13
C PHE A 87 -4.32 5.89 4.92
N TYR A 88 -3.55 4.83 4.69
CA TYR A 88 -2.21 4.69 5.28
C TYR A 88 -1.17 5.61 4.62
N LEU A 89 -1.21 5.77 3.29
CA LEU A 89 -0.29 6.67 2.58
C LEU A 89 -0.43 8.11 3.07
N VAL A 90 -1.65 8.65 3.10
CA VAL A 90 -1.87 10.06 3.44
C VAL A 90 -1.54 10.36 4.89
N ARG A 91 -1.86 9.45 5.82
CA ARG A 91 -1.52 9.63 7.24
C ARG A 91 -0.02 9.57 7.51
N THR A 92 0.74 8.84 6.70
CA THR A 92 2.18 8.69 6.91
C THR A 92 3.00 9.72 6.13
N PHE A 93 2.64 9.99 4.89
CA PHE A 93 3.45 10.77 3.94
C PHE A 93 2.81 12.12 3.55
N GLY A 94 1.58 12.39 3.98
CA GLY A 94 0.83 13.57 3.57
C GLY A 94 0.32 13.45 2.13
N ALA A 95 0.52 14.49 1.31
CA ALA A 95 0.07 14.48 -0.07
C ALA A 95 0.88 13.46 -0.90
N VAL A 96 0.18 12.54 -1.56
CA VAL A 96 0.77 11.51 -2.42
C VAL A 96 0.11 11.51 -3.82
N PRO A 97 0.78 10.97 -4.86
CA PRO A 97 0.19 10.86 -6.18
C PRO A 97 -1.12 10.08 -6.20
N ILE A 98 -2.12 10.59 -6.94
CA ILE A 98 -3.38 9.89 -7.15
C ILE A 98 -3.29 9.04 -8.40
N ILE A 99 -3.35 7.73 -8.20
CA ILE A 99 -3.30 6.70 -9.23
C ILE A 99 -4.68 6.06 -9.40
N SER A 100 -5.31 6.32 -10.54
CA SER A 100 -6.66 5.88 -10.88
C SER A 100 -6.71 4.78 -11.94
N LYS A 101 -5.58 4.48 -12.61
CA LYS A 101 -5.47 3.49 -13.68
C LYS A 101 -4.49 2.37 -13.30
N ALA A 102 -4.81 1.17 -13.76
CA ALA A 102 -3.96 -0.02 -13.71
C ALA A 102 -2.60 0.21 -14.41
N GLY A 103 -1.53 -0.36 -13.86
CA GLY A 103 -0.19 -0.40 -14.45
C GLY A 103 0.62 0.90 -14.34
N THR A 104 0.12 1.89 -13.61
CA THR A 104 0.77 3.23 -13.52
C THR A 104 1.45 3.48 -12.18
N ALA A 105 1.26 2.61 -11.19
CA ALA A 105 1.94 2.72 -9.90
C ALA A 105 3.27 1.98 -9.91
N ALA A 106 4.28 2.55 -9.25
CA ALA A 106 5.56 1.88 -9.00
C ALA A 106 5.30 0.56 -8.24
N GLN A 107 5.53 -0.57 -8.91
CA GLN A 107 5.43 -1.89 -8.30
C GLN A 107 6.80 -2.31 -7.76
N PRO A 108 6.88 -2.99 -6.61
CA PRO A 108 8.09 -3.73 -6.27
C PRO A 108 8.29 -4.76 -7.39
N LYS A 109 9.53 -4.88 -7.93
CA LYS A 109 9.85 -5.70 -9.11
C LYS A 109 9.09 -7.02 -9.06
N ARG A 110 7.98 -7.10 -9.80
CA ARG A 110 7.24 -8.33 -9.98
C ARG A 110 8.12 -9.15 -10.90
N ASN A 111 8.74 -10.21 -10.39
CA ASN A 111 9.50 -11.14 -11.23
C ASN A 111 8.60 -11.56 -12.39
N LEU A 112 8.90 -11.02 -13.57
CA LEU A 112 8.31 -11.45 -14.82
C LEU A 112 9.03 -12.76 -15.13
N VAL A 113 8.39 -13.87 -14.73
CA VAL A 113 8.73 -15.21 -15.22
C VAL A 113 8.16 -15.32 -16.62
#